data_AF-A0A142XNG2-F1
#
_entry.id   AF-A0A142XNG2-F1
#
_cell.length_a   1.000
_cell.length_b   1.000
_cell.length_c   1.000
_cell.angle_alpha   90.00
_cell.angle_beta   90.00
_cell.angle_gamma   90.00
#
_symmetry.space_group_name_H-M   'P 1'
#
loop_
_entity.id
_entity.type
_entity.pdbx_description
1 polymer ?
#
loop_
_entity_poly.entity_id
_entity_poly.type
_entity_poly.pdbx_seq_one_letter_code
_entity_poly.pdbx_strand_id
1 'polypeptide(L)'
;MHNDTRFLDLNRTYGGKPGKPSSVFLDWLRSHGLSEQAVAVVSRYVLGKAGGVRALNFYSEKGILGANDKDFVPIAIRDGLLIVGGCPNGDPVAIDVREHLGAAGYICHETMWHVASVREVFFPFAASLDELAAILTDDDPPYDYYHARDRYGNQTEPK
;
A
#
# COMPACT_ATOMS: atom_id res chain seq x y z
N MET A 1 -3.47 6.34 23.15
CA MET A 1 -3.51 6.36 21.66
C MET A 1 -4.81 5.68 21.24
N HIS A 2 -5.70 6.38 20.56
CA HIS A 2 -6.85 5.74 19.91
C HIS A 2 -6.34 5.04 18.66
N ASN A 3 -6.75 3.78 18.46
CA ASN A 3 -6.51 3.10 17.20
C ASN A 3 -7.44 3.71 16.17
N ASP A 4 -6.86 4.41 15.18
CA ASP A 4 -7.62 4.89 14.04
C ASP A 4 -8.10 3.69 13.22
N THR A 5 -9.41 3.55 13.04
CA THR A 5 -10.04 2.44 12.32
C THR A 5 -10.56 2.84 10.96
N ARG A 6 -10.35 4.09 10.50
CA ARG A 6 -10.96 4.62 9.27
C ARG A 6 -10.69 3.76 8.05
N PHE A 7 -9.44 3.34 7.84
CA PHE A 7 -9.08 2.46 6.72
C PHE A 7 -9.79 1.09 6.79
N LEU A 8 -9.88 0.51 7.99
CA LEU A 8 -10.52 -0.79 8.21
C LEU A 8 -12.04 -0.72 8.04
N ASP A 9 -12.66 0.35 8.54
CA ASP A 9 -14.10 0.57 8.41
C ASP A 9 -14.47 0.89 6.97
N LEU A 10 -13.65 1.65 6.25
CA LEU A 10 -13.81 1.87 4.81
C LEU A 10 -13.76 0.55 4.04
N ASN A 11 -12.72 -0.27 4.25
CA ASN A 11 -12.64 -1.58 3.61
C ASN A 11 -13.83 -2.48 3.94
N ARG A 12 -14.36 -2.42 5.18
CA ARG A 12 -15.55 -3.17 5.58
C ARG A 12 -16.78 -2.75 4.77
N THR A 13 -16.99 -1.46 4.59
CA THR A 13 -18.10 -0.92 3.76
C THR A 13 -18.04 -1.43 2.33
N TYR A 14 -16.83 -1.65 1.81
CA TYR A 14 -16.58 -2.11 0.45
C TYR A 14 -16.29 -3.63 0.35
N GLY A 15 -16.79 -4.42 1.31
CA GLY A 15 -16.81 -5.89 1.24
C GLY A 15 -15.52 -6.60 1.69
N GLY A 16 -14.50 -5.85 2.11
CA GLY A 16 -13.34 -6.36 2.81
C GLY A 16 -13.67 -6.78 4.25
N LYS A 17 -12.79 -7.56 4.88
CA LYS A 17 -12.94 -7.95 6.29
C LYS A 17 -11.66 -7.61 7.06
N PRO A 18 -11.68 -6.62 7.98
CA PRO A 18 -10.58 -6.38 8.90
C PRO A 18 -10.17 -7.67 9.62
N GLY A 19 -8.88 -7.93 9.67
CA GLY A 19 -8.28 -9.10 10.30
C GLY A 19 -7.35 -8.72 11.44
N LYS A 20 -6.79 -9.75 12.08
CA LYS A 20 -5.56 -9.61 12.86
C LYS A 20 -4.45 -10.28 12.05
N PRO A 21 -3.24 -9.72 12.00
CA PRO A 21 -2.13 -10.37 11.34
C PRO A 21 -1.86 -11.73 11.97
N SER A 22 -1.70 -12.77 11.15
CA SER A 22 -1.25 -14.08 11.63
C SER A 22 0.21 -14.03 12.08
N SER A 23 0.62 -14.96 12.94
CA SER A 23 2.03 -15.11 13.30
C SER A 23 2.90 -15.39 12.08
N VAL A 24 2.40 -16.19 11.12
CA VAL A 24 3.09 -16.50 9.86
C VAL A 24 3.40 -15.23 9.07
N PHE A 25 2.44 -14.32 8.95
CA PHE A 25 2.65 -13.06 8.26
C PHE A 25 3.65 -12.15 8.99
N LEU A 26 3.53 -12.04 10.32
CA LEU A 26 4.46 -11.24 11.12
C LEU A 26 5.89 -11.76 11.01
N ASP A 27 6.08 -13.08 11.10
CA ASP A 27 7.38 -13.72 11.00
C ASP A 27 7.95 -13.58 9.59
N TRP A 28 7.10 -13.62 8.56
CA TRP A 28 7.51 -13.36 7.19
C TRP A 28 7.97 -11.91 6.98
N LEU A 29 7.27 -10.91 7.53
CA LEU A 29 7.71 -9.51 7.45
C LEU A 29 9.09 -9.34 8.09
N ARG A 30 9.30 -9.95 9.27
CA ARG A 30 10.58 -9.92 9.99
C ARG A 30 11.69 -10.63 9.24
N SER A 31 11.42 -11.79 8.65
CA SER A 31 12.44 -12.54 7.89
C SER A 31 12.90 -11.80 6.63
N HIS A 32 12.10 -10.86 6.14
CA HIS A 32 12.44 -9.96 5.03
C HIS A 32 13.05 -8.63 5.48
N GLY A 33 13.46 -8.52 6.74
CA GLY A 33 14.24 -7.40 7.26
C GLY A 33 13.42 -6.14 7.58
N LEU A 34 12.09 -6.23 7.64
CA LEU A 34 11.28 -5.10 8.07
C LEU A 34 11.52 -4.83 9.56
N SER A 35 11.65 -3.54 9.91
CA SER A 35 11.78 -3.11 11.30
C SER A 35 10.49 -3.37 12.09
N GLU A 36 10.58 -3.46 13.42
CA GLU A 36 9.38 -3.61 14.26
C GLU A 36 8.42 -2.41 14.12
N GLN A 37 8.92 -1.22 13.76
CA GLN A 37 8.07 -0.07 13.46
C GLN A 37 7.27 -0.29 12.16
N ALA A 38 7.92 -0.80 11.10
CA ALA A 38 7.23 -1.18 9.88
C ALA A 38 6.21 -2.30 10.12
N VAL A 39 6.60 -3.36 10.84
CA VAL A 39 5.69 -4.44 11.22
C VAL A 39 4.48 -3.88 11.97
N ALA A 40 4.69 -2.97 12.92
CA ALA A 40 3.61 -2.35 13.68
C ALA A 40 2.68 -1.49 12.81
N VAL A 41 3.20 -0.78 11.81
CA VAL A 41 2.40 -0.02 10.84
C VAL A 41 1.55 -0.97 10.01
N VAL A 42 2.17 -1.96 9.34
CA VAL A 42 1.45 -2.88 8.45
C VAL A 42 0.37 -3.67 9.21
N SER A 43 0.70 -4.13 10.41
CA SER A 43 -0.18 -4.95 11.26
C SER A 43 -1.52 -4.30 11.59
N ARG A 44 -1.60 -2.96 11.59
CA ARG A 44 -2.84 -2.23 11.90
C ARG A 44 -3.89 -2.33 10.80
N TYR A 45 -3.48 -2.61 9.57
CA TYR A 45 -4.32 -2.47 8.39
C TYR A 45 -4.57 -3.80 7.65
N VAL A 46 -4.16 -4.92 8.26
CA VAL A 46 -4.31 -6.24 7.66
C VAL A 46 -5.78 -6.62 7.49
N LEU A 47 -6.10 -7.09 6.28
CA LEU A 47 -7.41 -7.62 5.95
C LEU A 47 -7.38 -9.14 5.97
N GLY A 48 -8.35 -9.76 6.66
CA GLY A 48 -8.62 -11.19 6.57
C GLY A 48 -9.30 -11.59 5.25
N LYS A 49 -9.95 -10.63 4.57
CA LYS A 49 -10.52 -10.78 3.22
C LYS A 49 -10.29 -9.49 2.43
N ALA A 50 -9.82 -9.64 1.19
CA ALA A 50 -9.59 -8.53 0.26
C ALA A 50 -10.87 -7.71 0.05
N GLY A 51 -10.71 -6.41 -0.25
CA GLY A 51 -11.81 -5.46 -0.43
C GLY A 51 -11.50 -4.43 -1.50
N GLY A 52 -12.51 -4.06 -2.27
CA GLY A 52 -12.38 -3.09 -3.37
C GLY A 52 -12.95 -1.73 -2.98
N VAL A 53 -12.10 -0.81 -2.53
CA VAL A 53 -12.52 0.56 -2.19
C VAL A 53 -12.40 1.45 -3.42
N ARG A 54 -13.55 1.82 -4.00
CA ARG A 54 -13.60 2.63 -5.24
C ARG A 54 -12.80 1.95 -6.36
N ALA A 55 -11.81 2.64 -6.91
CA ALA A 55 -10.92 2.14 -7.96
C ALA A 55 -9.79 1.26 -7.42
N LEU A 56 -9.63 1.10 -6.11
CA LEU A 56 -8.55 0.31 -5.53
C LEU A 56 -9.01 -1.03 -5.01
N ASN A 57 -8.18 -2.06 -5.17
CA ASN A 57 -8.35 -3.34 -4.53
C ASN A 57 -7.24 -3.55 -3.50
N PHE A 58 -7.61 -3.76 -2.24
CA PHE A 58 -6.69 -4.08 -1.16
C PHE A 58 -6.67 -5.57 -0.90
N TYR A 59 -5.48 -6.13 -0.82
CA TYR A 59 -5.27 -7.55 -0.65
C TYR A 59 -5.56 -8.01 0.78
N SER A 60 -5.97 -9.28 0.91
CA SER A 60 -5.88 -9.98 2.18
C SER A 60 -4.43 -10.25 2.53
N GLU A 61 -4.18 -10.66 3.77
CA GLU A 61 -2.85 -11.15 4.21
C GLU A 61 -2.22 -12.15 3.22
N LYS A 62 -2.99 -13.14 2.75
CA LYS A 62 -2.54 -14.11 1.76
C LYS A 62 -2.18 -13.45 0.42
N GLY A 63 -2.93 -12.44 0.00
CA GLY A 63 -2.66 -11.71 -1.23
C GLY A 63 -1.40 -10.84 -1.12
N ILE A 64 -1.16 -10.21 0.04
CA ILE A 64 0.09 -9.48 0.33
C ILE A 64 1.28 -10.44 0.21
N LEU A 65 1.21 -11.61 0.84
CA LEU A 65 2.26 -12.62 0.73
C LEU A 65 2.50 -13.03 -0.74
N GLY A 66 1.45 -13.36 -1.49
CA GLY A 66 1.59 -13.76 -2.90
C GLY A 66 2.21 -12.68 -3.79
N ALA A 67 1.74 -11.43 -3.67
CA ALA A 67 2.21 -10.30 -4.46
C ALA A 67 3.70 -9.99 -4.25
N ASN A 68 4.21 -10.23 -3.04
CA ASN A 68 5.57 -9.89 -2.65
C ASN A 68 6.53 -11.11 -2.62
N ASP A 69 6.03 -12.35 -2.66
CA ASP A 69 6.85 -13.58 -2.66
C ASP A 69 7.12 -14.13 -4.07
N LYS A 70 6.11 -14.12 -4.96
CA LYS A 70 6.21 -14.84 -6.26
C LYS A 70 5.76 -14.05 -7.48
N ASP A 71 4.64 -13.34 -7.35
CA ASP A 71 3.86 -13.01 -8.55
C ASP A 71 4.34 -11.76 -9.26
N PHE A 72 4.94 -10.79 -8.54
CA PHE A 72 5.28 -9.51 -9.17
C PHE A 72 6.56 -8.86 -8.62
N VAL A 73 6.86 -8.84 -7.32
CA VAL A 73 7.77 -7.77 -6.84
C VAL A 73 8.62 -8.07 -5.61
N PRO A 74 9.46 -9.13 -5.57
CA PRO A 74 10.52 -9.20 -4.54
C PRO A 74 11.39 -7.94 -4.50
N ILE A 75 11.49 -7.23 -5.63
CA ILE A 75 12.20 -5.96 -5.75
C ILE A 75 11.60 -4.81 -4.91
N ALA A 76 10.28 -4.82 -4.62
CA ALA A 76 9.64 -3.77 -3.84
C ALA A 76 10.11 -3.83 -2.40
N ILE A 77 10.07 -5.03 -1.80
CA ILE A 77 10.53 -5.21 -0.41
C ILE A 77 12.01 -4.89 -0.28
N ARG A 78 12.84 -5.31 -1.24
CA ARG A 78 14.26 -4.95 -1.30
C ARG A 78 14.46 -3.43 -1.26
N ASP A 79 13.55 -2.71 -1.91
CA ASP A 79 13.59 -1.26 -2.05
C ASP A 79 12.76 -0.54 -0.96
N GLY A 80 12.33 -1.26 0.08
CA GLY A 80 11.63 -0.69 1.23
C GLY A 80 10.16 -0.35 0.97
N LEU A 81 9.53 -1.00 0.00
CA LEU A 81 8.11 -0.88 -0.33
C LEU A 81 7.40 -2.24 -0.12
N LEU A 82 6.20 -2.23 0.44
CA LEU A 82 5.37 -3.43 0.57
C LEU A 82 4.09 -3.27 -0.25
N ILE A 83 3.83 -4.20 -1.17
CA ILE A 83 2.61 -4.16 -1.98
C ILE A 83 1.43 -4.68 -1.18
N VAL A 84 0.38 -3.88 -1.12
CA VAL A 84 -0.82 -4.12 -0.34
C VAL A 84 -2.10 -4.17 -1.18
N GLY A 85 -2.00 -3.90 -2.47
CA GLY A 85 -3.13 -3.88 -3.38
C GLY A 85 -2.72 -3.56 -4.81
N GLY A 86 -3.71 -3.17 -5.60
CA GLY A 86 -3.51 -2.68 -6.96
C GLY A 86 -4.77 -1.99 -7.48
N CYS A 87 -4.63 -1.30 -8.61
CA CYS A 87 -5.75 -0.72 -9.33
C CYS A 87 -6.02 -1.47 -10.66
N PRO A 88 -7.17 -1.23 -11.34
CA PRO A 88 -7.60 -1.98 -12.52
C PRO A 88 -6.62 -1.98 -13.69
N ASN A 89 -5.80 -0.94 -13.84
CA ASN A 89 -4.84 -0.84 -14.94
C ASN A 89 -3.57 -1.69 -14.70
N GLY A 90 -3.38 -2.21 -13.48
CA GLY A 90 -2.22 -3.04 -13.12
C GLY A 90 -1.19 -2.37 -12.21
N ASP A 91 -1.28 -1.06 -11.91
CA ASP A 91 -0.33 -0.41 -10.99
C ASP A 91 -0.48 -0.96 -9.56
N PRO A 92 0.60 -1.49 -8.94
CA PRO A 92 0.55 -1.91 -7.56
C PRO A 92 0.32 -0.73 -6.61
N VAL A 93 -0.53 -0.94 -5.61
CA VAL A 93 -0.62 -0.06 -4.44
C VAL A 93 0.38 -0.56 -3.42
N ALA A 94 1.31 0.31 -3.01
CA ALA A 94 2.37 -0.01 -2.08
C ALA A 94 2.40 0.96 -0.90
N ILE A 95 2.97 0.49 0.21
CA ILE A 95 3.32 1.29 1.38
C ILE A 95 4.83 1.36 1.54
N ASP A 96 5.35 2.53 1.88
CA ASP A 96 6.76 2.69 2.23
C ASP A 96 6.99 2.20 3.66
N VAL A 97 7.88 1.22 3.79
CA VAL A 97 8.24 0.57 5.05
C VAL A 97 9.66 0.93 5.51
N ARG A 98 10.30 1.92 4.86
CA ARG A 98 11.70 2.28 5.11
C ARG A 98 11.99 3.78 5.23
N GLU A 99 11.68 4.61 4.22
CA GLU A 99 12.04 6.05 4.25
C GLU A 99 10.90 6.89 4.79
N HIS A 100 9.71 6.78 4.18
CA HIS A 100 8.51 7.49 4.59
C HIS A 100 7.51 6.52 5.21
N LEU A 101 7.85 6.04 6.42
CA LEU A 101 7.15 4.93 7.07
C LEU A 101 5.61 5.11 7.10
N GLY A 102 4.90 4.26 6.37
CA GLY A 102 3.44 4.23 6.28
C GLY A 102 2.85 5.05 5.12
N ALA A 103 3.64 5.83 4.40
CA ALA A 103 3.20 6.52 3.19
C ALA A 103 2.72 5.50 2.15
N ALA A 104 1.62 5.80 1.48
CA ALA A 104 1.01 4.94 0.48
C ALA A 104 1.03 5.61 -0.90
N GLY A 105 1.21 4.79 -1.92
CA GLY A 105 1.38 5.26 -3.29
C GLY A 105 1.19 4.17 -4.32
N TYR A 106 1.35 4.57 -5.58
CA TYR A 106 1.41 3.64 -6.70
C TYR A 106 2.85 3.33 -7.08
N ILE A 107 3.08 2.11 -7.57
CA ILE A 107 4.27 1.76 -8.36
C ILE A 107 3.82 1.70 -9.83
N CYS A 108 4.53 2.34 -10.75
CA CYS A 108 4.18 2.28 -12.17
C CYS A 108 4.50 0.89 -12.75
N HIS A 109 3.49 0.10 -13.10
CA HIS A 109 3.70 -1.27 -13.58
C HIS A 109 4.39 -1.34 -14.96
N GLU A 110 4.27 -0.29 -15.76
CA GLU A 110 4.90 -0.19 -17.09
C GLU A 110 6.42 -0.06 -17.01
N THR A 111 6.94 0.54 -15.93
CA THR A 111 8.36 0.93 -15.83
C THR A 111 9.11 0.27 -14.68
N MET A 112 8.40 -0.34 -13.72
CA MET A 112 9.01 -0.99 -12.55
C MET A 112 10.01 -2.11 -12.86
N TRP A 113 9.92 -2.70 -14.05
CA TRP A 113 10.84 -3.74 -14.52
C TRP A 113 12.09 -3.20 -15.23
N HIS A 114 12.11 -1.91 -15.52
CA HIS A 114 13.14 -1.23 -16.31
C HIS A 114 14.02 -0.29 -15.49
N VAL A 115 13.72 -0.13 -14.19
CA VAL A 115 14.47 0.72 -13.27
C VAL A 115 15.40 -0.08 -12.37
N ALA A 116 16.49 0.54 -11.93
CA ALA A 116 17.40 -0.09 -10.98
C ALA A 116 16.74 -0.24 -9.60
N SER A 117 15.96 0.78 -9.21
CA SER A 117 15.14 0.76 -8.02
C SER A 117 13.68 1.14 -8.32
N VAL A 118 12.73 0.37 -7.78
CA VAL A 118 11.31 0.69 -7.91
C VAL A 118 10.91 1.97 -7.18
N ARG A 119 11.77 2.52 -6.32
CA ARG A 119 11.56 3.85 -5.73
C ARG A 119 11.53 4.97 -6.77
N GLU A 120 12.24 4.81 -7.88
CA GLU A 120 12.27 5.77 -8.99
C GLU A 120 10.90 5.91 -9.67
N VAL A 121 10.06 4.88 -9.52
CA VAL A 121 8.72 4.80 -10.12
C VAL A 121 7.65 4.52 -9.05
N PHE A 122 7.95 4.85 -7.80
CA PHE A 122 7.00 4.90 -6.71
C PHE A 122 6.54 6.35 -6.54
N PHE A 123 5.24 6.58 -6.67
CA PHE A 123 4.65 7.89 -6.46
C PHE A 123 3.78 7.88 -5.19
N PRO A 124 4.30 8.40 -4.06
CA PRO A 124 3.50 8.55 -2.85
C PRO A 124 2.47 9.66 -3.03
N PHE A 125 1.21 9.37 -2.75
CA PHE A 125 0.12 10.36 -2.79
C PHE A 125 -0.65 10.44 -1.47
N ALA A 126 -0.28 9.63 -0.48
CA ALA A 126 -0.76 9.71 0.90
C ALA A 126 0.41 9.51 1.86
N ALA A 127 0.56 10.34 2.89
CA ALA A 127 1.61 10.21 3.90
C ALA A 127 1.32 9.09 4.93
N SER A 128 0.11 8.53 4.92
CA SER A 128 -0.30 7.40 5.76
C SER A 128 -1.46 6.61 5.15
N LEU A 129 -1.71 5.40 5.65
CA LEU A 129 -2.92 4.64 5.29
C LEU A 129 -4.22 5.30 5.78
N ASP A 130 -4.15 6.14 6.82
CA ASP A 130 -5.31 6.91 7.30
C ASP A 130 -5.64 8.07 6.35
N GLU A 131 -4.61 8.74 5.83
CA GLU A 131 -4.77 9.75 4.77
C GLU A 131 -5.25 9.11 3.47
N LEU A 132 -4.73 7.92 3.12
CA LEU A 132 -5.24 7.15 1.99
C LEU A 132 -6.74 6.87 2.15
N ALA A 133 -7.18 6.45 3.35
CA ALA A 133 -8.59 6.25 3.61
C ALA A 133 -9.42 7.53 3.42
N ALA A 134 -8.90 8.68 3.82
CA ALA A 134 -9.55 9.97 3.58
C ALA A 134 -9.64 10.30 2.08
N ILE A 135 -8.56 10.11 1.32
CA ILE A 135 -8.55 10.31 -0.14
C ILE A 135 -9.56 9.38 -0.83
N LEU A 136 -9.67 8.13 -0.39
CA LEU A 136 -10.61 7.16 -0.96
C LEU A 136 -12.09 7.43 -0.63
N THR A 137 -12.34 8.29 0.35
CA THR A 137 -13.71 8.75 0.65
C THR A 137 -14.14 9.93 -0.21
N ASP A 138 -13.21 10.58 -0.91
CA ASP A 138 -13.50 11.62 -1.91
C ASP A 138 -14.29 11.02 -3.10
N ASP A 139 -14.95 11.89 -3.87
CA ASP A 139 -15.78 11.47 -5.01
C ASP A 139 -14.95 11.00 -6.20
N ASP A 140 -13.68 11.43 -6.28
CA ASP A 140 -12.77 11.12 -7.39
C ASP A 140 -11.36 10.80 -6.88
N PRO A 141 -11.10 9.61 -6.29
CA PRO A 141 -9.74 9.21 -5.93
C PRO A 141 -8.88 8.93 -7.17
N PRO A 142 -7.54 9.09 -7.09
CA PRO A 142 -6.67 8.81 -8.23
C PRO A 142 -6.79 7.34 -8.65
N TYR A 143 -7.04 7.10 -9.94
CA TYR A 143 -7.31 5.76 -10.48
C TYR A 143 -6.04 4.94 -10.72
N ASP A 144 -4.90 5.60 -10.94
CA ASP A 144 -3.62 4.98 -11.26
C ASP A 144 -2.42 5.89 -10.98
N TYR A 145 -1.21 5.41 -11.32
CA TYR A 145 0.05 6.12 -11.12
C TYR A 145 0.07 7.49 -11.80
N TYR A 146 -0.33 7.57 -13.07
CA TYR A 146 -0.26 8.82 -13.84
C TYR A 146 -1.31 9.83 -13.36
N HIS A 147 -2.53 9.38 -13.06
CA HIS A 147 -3.56 10.23 -12.47
C HIS A 147 -3.13 10.76 -11.10
N ALA A 148 -2.53 9.92 -10.24
CA ALA A 148 -1.95 10.40 -8.98
C ALA A 148 -0.85 11.44 -9.22
N ARG A 149 0.07 11.17 -10.15
CA ARG A 149 1.16 12.10 -10.47
C ARG A 149 0.65 13.44 -10.99
N ASP A 150 -0.33 13.44 -11.88
CA ASP A 150 -0.87 14.66 -12.48
C ASP A 150 -1.64 15.50 -11.42
N ARG A 151 -2.33 14.83 -10.49
CA ARG A 151 -3.09 15.49 -9.42
C ARG A 151 -2.22 16.03 -8.28
N TYR A 152 -1.22 15.26 -7.85
CA TYR A 152 -0.44 15.57 -6.64
C TYR A 152 1.00 16.01 -6.94
N GLY A 153 1.51 15.82 -8.17
CA GLY A 153 2.91 16.10 -8.53
C GLY A 153 3.31 17.58 -8.45
N ASN A 154 2.33 18.48 -8.54
CA ASN A 154 2.54 19.93 -8.39
C ASN A 154 2.53 20.42 -6.93
N GLN A 155 2.39 19.53 -5.94
CA GLN A 155 2.35 19.88 -4.51
C GLN A 155 3.73 19.84 -3.83
N THR A 156 4.82 19.84 -4.61
CA THR A 156 6.20 19.57 -4.17
C THR A 156 6.97 20.77 -3.60
N GLU A 157 6.30 21.74 -2.96
CA GLU A 157 6.99 22.58 -1.98
C GLU A 157 6.44 22.30 -0.57
N PRO A 158 7.26 21.72 0.34
CA PRO A 158 6.87 21.59 1.72
C PRO A 158 6.70 22.99 2.33
N LYS A 159 5.56 23.23 3.00
CA LYS A 159 5.45 24.30 3.99
C LYS A 159 6.08 23.88 5.30
#